data_AF-A0A9X3TML9-F1
#
_entry.id   AF-A0A9X3TML9-F1
#
_cell.length_a   1.000
_cell.length_b   1.000
_cell.length_c   1.000
_cell.angle_alpha   90.00
_cell.angle_beta   90.00
_cell.angle_gamma   90.00
#
_symmetry.space_group_name_H-M   'P 1'
#
loop_
_entity.id
_entity.type
_entity.pdbx_description
1 polymer ?
#
loop_
_entity_poly.entity_id
_entity_poly.type
_entity_poly.pdbx_seq_one_letter_code
_entity_poly.pdbx_strand_id
1 'polypeptide(L)' 'MLDNKSTYYVTNWDDAWEYTRALEAMNIPYVVESPGSPLHLNEGELAIVFPHLTMRTYAKVRTLFGGDGERYPD' A
#
# COMPACT_ATOMS: atom_id res chain seq x y z
N MET A 1 -12.81 5.71 5.11
CA MET A 1 -12.88 4.49 4.30
C MET A 1 -12.22 4.81 2.97
N LEU A 2 -11.30 3.96 2.50
CA LEU A 2 -10.60 4.19 1.23
C LEU A 2 -11.48 3.64 0.10
N ASP A 3 -12.08 4.51 -0.71
CA ASP A 3 -12.92 4.10 -1.83
C ASP A 3 -12.04 3.75 -3.05
N ASN A 4 -12.45 2.76 -3.85
CA ASN A 4 -11.75 2.33 -5.08
C ASN A 4 -10.30 1.83 -4.88
N LYS A 5 -10.10 0.92 -3.92
CA LYS A 5 -8.83 0.18 -3.74
C LYS A 5 -8.38 -0.44 -5.06
N SER A 6 -7.11 -0.27 -5.40
CA SER A 6 -6.58 -0.58 -6.74
C SER A 6 -5.29 -1.37 -6.68
N THR A 7 -4.34 -0.93 -5.86
CA THR A 7 -3.00 -1.50 -5.78
C THR A 7 -2.58 -1.65 -4.34
N TYR A 8 -1.83 -2.69 -4.02
CA TYR A 8 -1.25 -2.87 -2.69
C TYR A 8 0.20 -3.36 -2.76
N TYR A 9 0.91 -3.18 -1.66
CA TYR A 9 2.27 -3.68 -1.45
C TYR A 9 2.30 -4.44 -0.13
N VAL A 10 2.85 -5.65 -0.16
CA VAL A 10 3.06 -6.46 1.05
C VAL A 10 4.37 -6.04 1.70
N THR A 11 4.34 -5.89 3.02
CA THR A 11 5.48 -5.47 3.82
C THR A 11 5.40 -6.06 5.24
N ASN A 12 6.40 -5.81 6.08
CA ASN A 12 6.39 -6.17 7.50
C ASN A 12 6.06 -4.93 8.37
N TRP A 13 5.94 -5.12 9.68
CA TRP A 13 5.61 -4.04 10.61
C TRP A 13 6.63 -2.90 10.65
N ASP A 14 7.92 -3.23 10.63
CA ASP A 14 8.99 -2.24 10.74
C ASP A 14 9.04 -1.35 9.50
N ASP A 15 9.01 -1.96 8.32
CA ASP A 15 9.00 -1.27 7.04
C ASP A 15 7.69 -0.50 6.81
N ALA A 16 6.55 -1.04 7.26
CA ALA A 16 5.26 -0.34 7.17
C ALA A 16 5.30 1.01 7.88
N TRP A 17 5.95 1.10 9.03
CA TRP A 17 6.11 2.37 9.75
C TRP A 17 6.90 3.40 8.94
N GLU A 18 8.01 3.00 8.31
CA GLU A 18 8.81 3.89 7.46
C GLU A 18 8.03 4.34 6.21
N TYR A 19 7.37 3.40 5.52
CA TYR A 19 6.59 3.70 4.33
C TYR A 19 5.43 4.64 4.62
N THR A 20 4.67 4.39 5.69
CA THR A 20 3.51 5.21 6.05
C THR A 20 3.91 6.64 6.37
N ARG A 21 5.00 6.87 7.11
CA ARG A 21 5.52 8.23 7.35
C ARG A 21 5.92 8.94 6.06
N ALA A 22 6.55 8.24 5.12
CA ALA A 22 6.90 8.81 3.82
C ALA A 22 5.65 9.17 3.01
N LEU A 23 4.62 8.32 3.01
CA LEU A 23 3.35 8.54 2.32
C LEU A 23 2.59 9.73 2.91
N GLU A 24 2.55 9.86 4.23
CA GLU A 24 1.97 11.01 4.95
C GLU A 24 2.68 12.31 4.56
N ALA A 25 4.01 12.33 4.56
CA ALA A 25 4.79 13.50 4.15
C ALA A 25 4.53 13.91 2.69
N MET A 26 4.18 12.96 1.84
CA MET A 26 3.82 13.19 0.43
C MET A 26 2.33 13.49 0.21
N ASN A 27 1.50 13.45 1.26
CA ASN A 27 0.04 13.52 1.20
C ASN A 27 -0.58 12.49 0.23
N ILE A 28 -0.05 11.27 0.23
CA ILE A 28 -0.57 10.16 -0.60
C ILE A 28 -1.58 9.36 0.24
N PRO A 29 -2.82 9.16 -0.23
CA PRO A 29 -3.81 8.37 0.49
C PRO A 29 -3.45 6.88 0.47
N TYR A 30 -3.57 6.22 1.63
CA TYR A 30 -3.38 4.78 1.79
C TYR A 30 -4.25 4.23 2.92
N VAL A 31 -4.32 2.91 3.01
CA VAL A 31 -4.81 2.16 4.19
C VAL A 31 -3.83 1.03 4.48
N VAL A 32 -3.67 0.68 5.76
CA VAL A 32 -2.91 -0.52 6.17
C VAL A 32 -3.89 -1.62 6.51
N GLU A 33 -3.68 -2.80 5.94
CA GLU A 33 -4.50 -3.99 6.18
C GLU A 33 -3.65 -5.11 6.78
N SER A 34 -4.20 -5.76 7.79
CA SER A 34 -3.63 -6.95 8.43
C SER A 34 -4.06 -8.23 7.70
N PRO A 35 -3.43 -9.38 7.99
CA PRO A 35 -3.81 -10.65 7.39
C PRO A 35 -5.31 -10.96 7.56
N GLY A 36 -5.98 -11.30 6.46
CA GLY A 36 -7.42 -11.59 6.46
C GLY A 36 -8.06 -11.42 5.09
N SER A 37 -9.32 -11.83 4.92
CA SER A 37 -10.01 -11.62 3.65
C SER A 37 -10.20 -10.12 3.36
N PRO A 38 -9.86 -9.60 2.16
CA PRO A 38 -9.58 -10.35 0.92
C PRO A 38 -8.09 -10.64 0.64
N LEU A 39 -7.16 -10.12 1.44
CA LEU A 39 -5.72 -10.31 1.24
C LEU A 39 -5.18 -11.47 2.09
N HIS A 40 -4.88 -12.59 1.43
CA HIS A 40 -4.24 -13.74 2.06
C HIS A 40 -2.76 -13.46 2.36
N LEU A 41 -2.50 -12.63 3.37
CA LEU A 41 -1.18 -12.32 3.90
C LEU A 41 -0.75 -13.36 4.93
N ASN A 42 0.55 -13.57 5.08
CA ASN A 42 1.13 -14.41 6.12
C ASN A 42 1.12 -13.70 7.48
N GLU A 43 1.32 -14.46 8.56
CA GLU A 43 1.51 -13.87 9.88
C GLU A 43 2.77 -12.98 9.91
N GLY A 44 2.62 -11.76 10.42
CA GLY A 44 3.68 -10.75 10.43
C GLY A 44 3.74 -9.86 9.18
N GLU A 45 2.96 -10.17 8.15
CA GLU A 45 2.80 -9.32 6.97
C GLU A 45 1.66 -8.31 7.13
N LEU A 46 1.82 -7.18 6.47
CA LEU A 46 0.84 -6.13 6.30
C LEU A 46 0.75 -5.74 4.84
N ALA A 47 -0.40 -5.24 4.42
CA ALA A 47 -0.56 -4.63 3.10
C ALA A 47 -0.78 -3.13 3.22
N ILE A 48 0.01 -2.36 2.49
CA ILE A 48 -0.27 -0.93 2.26
C ILE A 48 -1.07 -0.82 0.96
N VAL A 49 -2.33 -0.44 1.10
CA VAL A 49 -3.32 -0.41 0.02
C VAL A 49 -3.58 1.01 -0.43
N PHE A 50 -3.62 1.21 -1.74
CA PHE A 50 -3.82 2.49 -2.40
C PHE A 50 -5.14 2.50 -3.18
N PRO A 51 -5.79 3.67 -3.28
CA PRO A 51 -6.91 3.85 -4.19
C PRO A 51 -6.37 3.93 -5.63
N HIS A 52 -7.24 4.17 -6.60
CA HIS A 52 -6.78 4.59 -7.92
C HIS A 52 -5.93 5.87 -7.83
N LEU A 53 -4.65 5.75 -8.20
CA LEU A 53 -3.70 6.84 -8.18
C LEU A 53 -3.52 7.44 -9.59
N THR A 54 -3.26 8.74 -9.65
CA THR A 54 -2.77 9.34 -10.91
C THR A 54 -1.42 8.73 -11.27
N MET A 55 -1.07 8.69 -12.56
CA MET A 55 0.20 8.13 -13.04
C MET A 55 1.43 8.77 -12.35
N ARG A 56 1.38 10.08 -12.07
CA ARG A 56 2.45 10.80 -11.34
C ARG A 56 2.56 10.33 -9.89
N THR A 57 1.42 10.16 -9.20
CA THR A 57 1.42 9.67 -7.82
C THR A 57 1.86 8.21 -7.75
N TYR A 58 1.38 7.37 -8.67
CA TYR A 58 1.81 5.98 -8.78
C TYR A 58 3.32 5.87 -9.01
N ALA A 59 3.91 6.68 -9.87
CA ALA A 59 5.36 6.69 -10.09
C ALA A 59 6.15 6.96 -8.80
N LYS A 60 5.68 7.88 -7.94
CA LYS A 60 6.31 8.14 -6.63
C LYS A 60 6.19 6.94 -5.69
N VAL A 61 5.01 6.33 -5.63
CA VAL A 61 4.78 5.12 -4.82
C VAL A 61 5.69 3.99 -5.29
N ARG A 62 5.72 3.70 -6.60
CA ARG A 62 6.60 2.70 -7.20
C ARG A 62 8.07 2.91 -6.85
N THR A 63 8.54 4.17 -6.86
CA THR A 63 9.91 4.51 -6.43
C THR A 63 10.13 4.27 -4.94
N LEU A 64 9.18 4.65 -4.08
CA LEU A 64 9.27 4.45 -2.63
C LEU A 64 9.38 2.97 -2.27
N PHE A 65 8.56 2.12 -2.91
CA PHE A 65 8.51 0.67 -2.65
C PHE A 65 9.53 -0.14 -3.47
N GLY A 66 10.30 0.50 -4.35
CA GLY A 66 11.33 -0.14 -5.15
C GLY A 66 10.82 -1.11 -6.22
N GLY A 67 9.53 -1.11 -6.53
CA GLY A 67 8.91 -2.07 -7.44
C GLY A 67 7.46 -1.74 -7.77
N ASP A 68 6.86 -2.55 -8.65
CA ASP A 68 5.44 -2.47 -8.96
C ASP A 68 4.62 -3.15 -7.86
N GLY A 69 3.43 -2.60 -7.60
CA GLY A 69 2.50 -3.14 -6.62
C GLY A 69 1.56 -4.16 -7.25
N GLU A 70 0.95 -4.98 -6.39
CA GLU A 70 -0.02 -6.00 -6.79
C GLU A 70 -1.41 -5.41 -6.94
N ARG A 71 -2.22 -5.96 -7.85
CA ARG A 71 -3.60 -5.51 -8.03
C ARG A 71 -4.46 -5.97 -6.85
N TYR A 72 -5.17 -5.03 -6.23
CA TYR A 72 -6.10 -5.35 -5.16
C TYR A 72 -7.27 -6.21 -5.68
N PRO A 73 -7.69 -7.28 -4.98
CA PRO A 73 -8.82 -8.11 -5.40
C PRO A 73 -10.12 -7.31 -5.45
N ASP A 74 -10.87 -7.44 -6.55
CA ASP A 74 -12.19 -6.79 -6.72
C ASP A 74 -13.21 -7.29 -5.67
#